data_AF-A0A7C2WJQ0-F1
#
_entry.id   AF-A0A7C2WJQ0-F1
#
_cell.length_a   1.000
_cell.length_b   1.000
_cell.length_c   1.000
_cell.angle_alpha   90.00
_cell.angle_beta   90.00
_cell.angle_gamma   90.00
#
_symmetry.space_group_name_H-M   'P 1'
#
loop_
_entity.id
_entity.type
_entity.pdbx_description
1 polymer ?
#
loop_
_entity_poly.entity_id
_entity_poly.type
_entity_poly.pdbx_seq_one_letter_code
_entity_poly.pdbx_strand_id
1 'polypeptide(L)'
;MHKKALLFGMILTAVCFIIYLIYLITPQTEKNEEKIGVVVSILPQAEFVERVGGDKVRVTVMIPPGASPHTYEPRPSQLKEVSKARMYAKVGSGIEFELAWMD
;
A
#
# COMPACT_ATOMS: atom_id res chain seq x y z
N MET A 1 -55.15 20.13 19.84
CA MET A 1 -53.67 20.07 20.00
C MET A 1 -53.08 18.67 19.77
N HIS A 2 -53.72 17.57 20.17
CA HIS A 2 -53.15 16.20 20.06
C HIS A 2 -52.81 15.70 18.64
N LYS A 3 -53.61 16.02 17.60
CA LYS A 3 -53.35 15.55 16.23
C LYS A 3 -52.07 16.13 15.60
N LYS A 4 -51.68 17.36 15.98
CA LYS A 4 -50.45 18.02 15.49
C LYS A 4 -49.19 17.40 16.09
N ALA A 5 -49.25 16.98 17.37
CA ALA A 5 -48.16 16.28 18.03
C ALA A 5 -47.94 14.86 17.46
N LEU A 6 -49.02 14.17 17.10
CA LEU A 6 -48.97 12.84 16.48
C LEU A 6 -48.39 12.89 15.06
N LEU A 7 -48.77 13.91 14.27
CA LEU A 7 -48.22 14.14 12.93
C LEU A 7 -46.71 14.45 12.98
N PHE A 8 -46.27 15.24 13.97
CA PHE A 8 -44.86 15.57 14.16
C PHE A 8 -44.02 14.33 14.51
N GLY A 9 -44.54 13.44 15.36
CA GLY A 9 -43.88 12.18 15.71
C GLY A 9 -43.69 11.26 14.50
N MET A 10 -44.70 11.13 13.65
CA MET A 10 -44.62 10.31 12.42
C MET A 10 -43.57 10.85 11.43
N ILE A 11 -43.50 12.17 11.27
CA ILE A 11 -42.49 12.82 10.42
C ILE A 11 -41.09 12.55 10.97
N LEU A 12 -40.90 12.66 12.28
CA LEU A 12 -39.61 12.40 12.92
C LEU A 12 -39.15 10.95 12.71
N THR A 13 -40.07 9.98 12.85
CA THR A 13 -39.75 8.56 12.61
C THR A 13 -39.41 8.29 11.14
N ALA A 14 -40.11 8.91 10.19
CA ALA A 14 -39.84 8.77 8.77
C ALA A 14 -38.47 9.38 8.40
N VAL A 15 -38.12 10.53 8.98
CA VAL A 15 -36.81 11.17 8.77
C VAL A 15 -35.69 10.30 9.33
N CYS A 16 -35.82 9.75 10.54
CA CYS A 16 -34.83 8.84 11.10
C CYS A 16 -34.66 7.57 10.25
N PHE A 17 -35.75 7.03 9.71
CA PHE A 17 -35.70 5.87 8.83
C PHE A 17 -35.01 6.18 7.48
N ILE A 18 -35.26 7.36 6.92
CA ILE A 18 -34.58 7.82 5.69
C ILE A 18 -33.09 8.01 5.94
N ILE A 19 -32.69 8.59 7.07
CA ILE A 19 -31.26 8.75 7.43
C ILE A 19 -30.59 7.39 7.58
N TYR A 20 -31.27 6.42 8.21
CA TYR A 20 -30.78 5.05 8.32
C TYR A 20 -30.60 4.38 6.95
N LEU A 21 -31.57 4.55 6.05
CA LEU A 21 -31.46 4.04 4.68
C LEU A 21 -30.30 4.69 3.92
N ILE A 22 -30.09 6.00 4.06
CA ILE A 22 -28.94 6.70 3.43
C ILE A 22 -27.62 6.13 3.95
N TYR A 23 -27.52 5.85 5.26
CA TYR A 23 -26.32 5.25 5.84
C TYR A 23 -25.99 3.88 5.23
N LEU A 24 -27.00 3.04 4.95
CA LEU A 24 -26.80 1.73 4.32
C LEU A 24 -26.31 1.80 2.86
N ILE A 25 -26.64 2.88 2.14
CA ILE A 25 -26.28 3.04 0.71
C ILE A 25 -24.97 3.86 0.57
N THR A 26 -24.42 4.38 1.67
CA THR A 26 -23.18 5.16 1.61
C THR A 26 -22.01 4.21 1.30
N PRO A 27 -21.34 4.34 0.14
CA PRO A 27 -20.20 3.50 -0.20
C PRO A 27 -19.10 3.73 0.84
N GLN A 28 -18.69 2.65 1.51
CA GLN A 28 -17.52 2.69 2.37
C GLN A 28 -16.33 3.01 1.46
N THR A 29 -15.77 4.20 1.62
CA THR A 29 -14.49 4.52 0.97
C THR A 29 -13.47 3.64 1.64
N GLU A 30 -13.06 2.56 0.97
CA GLU A 30 -11.87 1.84 1.40
C GLU A 30 -10.73 2.84 1.44
N LYS A 31 -10.27 3.12 2.67
CA LYS A 31 -9.07 3.89 2.90
C LYS A 31 -7.95 3.07 2.29
N ASN A 32 -7.60 3.41 1.05
CA ASN A 32 -6.51 2.77 0.32
C ASN A 32 -5.23 3.11 1.08
N GLU A 33 -4.88 2.27 2.06
CA GLU A 33 -3.68 2.48 2.87
C GLU A 33 -2.49 2.47 1.92
N GLU A 34 -1.74 3.57 1.93
CA GLU A 34 -0.59 3.72 1.05
C GLU A 34 0.43 2.62 1.38
N LYS A 35 0.60 1.69 0.42
CA LYS A 35 1.49 0.54 0.59
C LYS A 35 2.91 0.99 0.90
N ILE A 36 3.56 0.29 1.82
CA ILE A 36 4.96 0.52 2.18
C ILE A 36 5.83 0.10 0.99
N GLY A 37 6.51 1.06 0.37
CA GLY A 37 7.50 0.78 -0.68
C GLY A 37 8.74 0.11 -0.09
N VAL A 38 9.02 -1.12 -0.53
CA VAL A 38 10.18 -1.91 -0.13
C VAL A 38 11.02 -2.25 -1.35
N VAL A 39 12.30 -1.91 -1.33
CA VAL A 39 13.24 -2.36 -2.37
C VAL A 39 13.98 -3.58 -1.86
N VAL A 40 14.18 -4.58 -2.72
CA VAL A 40 15.02 -5.75 -2.44
C VAL A 40 16.17 -5.81 -3.45
N SER A 41 17.30 -6.39 -3.08
CA SER A 41 18.45 -6.48 -3.99
C SER A 41 18.15 -7.37 -5.20
N ILE A 42 17.63 -8.58 -4.95
CA ILE A 42 17.43 -9.63 -5.97
C ILE A 42 16.04 -10.27 -5.89
N LEU A 43 15.62 -10.88 -6.99
CA LEU A 43 14.28 -11.45 -7.14
C LEU A 43 13.86 -12.44 -6.02
N PRO A 44 14.70 -13.39 -5.56
CA PRO A 44 14.30 -14.32 -4.50
C PRO A 44 13.83 -13.65 -3.20
N GLN A 45 14.35 -12.46 -2.88
CA GLN A 45 13.93 -11.72 -1.68
C GLN A 45 12.54 -11.10 -1.83
N ALA A 46 12.11 -10.81 -3.06
CA ALA A 46 10.80 -10.21 -3.30
C ALA A 46 9.69 -11.11 -2.77
N GLU A 47 9.80 -12.42 -3.02
CA GLU A 47 8.83 -13.40 -2.54
C GLU A 47 8.72 -13.42 -1.01
N PHE A 48 9.84 -13.34 -0.29
CA PHE A 48 9.82 -13.28 1.17
C PHE A 48 9.12 -12.02 1.68
N VAL A 49 9.44 -10.87 1.09
CA VAL A 49 8.84 -9.58 1.48
C VAL A 49 7.35 -9.55 1.15
N GLU A 50 6.94 -10.05 -0.02
CA GLU A 50 5.53 -10.12 -0.42
C GLU A 50 4.73 -11.08 0.47
N ARG A 51 5.29 -12.25 0.81
CA ARG A 51 4.62 -13.22 1.71
C ARG A 51 4.45 -12.68 3.13
N VAL A 52 5.41 -11.90 3.64
CA VAL A 52 5.36 -11.31 4.99
C VAL A 52 4.49 -10.05 5.02
N GLY A 53 4.65 -9.17 4.04
CA GLY A 53 3.99 -7.87 3.98
C GLY A 53 2.58 -7.90 3.38
N GLY A 54 2.25 -8.92 2.60
CA GLY A 54 0.95 -9.09 1.96
C GLY A 54 0.54 -7.89 1.11
N ASP A 55 -0.71 -7.47 1.26
CA ASP A 55 -1.29 -6.32 0.58
C ASP A 55 -0.75 -4.96 1.04
N LYS A 56 -0.01 -4.92 2.16
CA LYS A 56 0.52 -3.70 2.77
C LYS A 56 1.83 -3.21 2.16
N VAL A 57 2.49 -4.02 1.33
CA VAL A 57 3.79 -3.69 0.75
C VAL A 57 3.72 -3.58 -0.77
N ARG A 58 4.56 -2.71 -1.32
CA ARG A 58 4.86 -2.63 -2.75
C ARG A 58 6.34 -2.91 -2.93
N VAL A 59 6.67 -4.09 -3.47
CA VAL A 59 8.05 -4.53 -3.62
C VAL A 59 8.61 -4.13 -4.98
N THR A 60 9.86 -3.66 -5.00
CA THR A 60 10.63 -3.38 -6.22
C THR A 60 11.96 -4.09 -6.15
N VAL A 61 12.35 -4.79 -7.22
CA VAL A 61 13.64 -5.49 -7.29
C VAL A 61 14.69 -4.55 -7.89
N MET A 62 15.81 -4.38 -7.20
CA MET A 62 16.91 -3.54 -7.67
C MET A 62 17.62 -4.16 -8.88
N ILE A 63 18.01 -5.42 -8.80
CA ILE A 63 18.62 -6.12 -9.94
C ILE A 63 17.52 -6.87 -10.69
N PRO A 64 17.10 -6.41 -11.87
CA PRO A 64 15.98 -7.01 -12.59
C PRO A 64 16.28 -8.45 -13.02
N PRO A 65 15.25 -9.29 -13.23
CA PRO A 65 15.45 -10.66 -13.69
C PRO A 65 16.27 -10.72 -14.99
N GLY A 66 17.26 -11.61 -15.02
CA GLY A 66 18.17 -11.77 -16.16
C GLY A 66 19.38 -10.83 -16.15
N ALA A 67 19.42 -9.83 -15.27
CA ALA A 67 20.65 -9.04 -15.05
C ALA A 67 21.60 -9.75 -14.07
N SER A 68 22.90 -9.59 -14.30
CA SER A 68 23.95 -10.15 -13.45
C SER A 68 24.22 -9.24 -12.25
N PRO A 69 24.11 -9.73 -10.99
CA PRO A 69 24.49 -8.97 -9.79
C PRO A 69 25.96 -8.52 -9.79
N HIS A 70 26.82 -9.23 -10.55
CA HIS A 70 28.25 -8.93 -10.64
C HIS A 70 28.55 -7.68 -11.47
N THR A 71 27.66 -7.31 -12.40
CA THR A 71 27.92 -6.24 -13.40
C THR A 71 26.75 -5.27 -13.56
N TYR A 72 25.73 -5.35 -12.71
CA TYR A 72 24.54 -4.54 -12.86
C TYR A 72 24.80 -3.10 -12.43
N GLU A 73 24.49 -2.16 -13.32
CA GLU A 73 24.51 -0.74 -13.03
C GLU A 73 23.08 -0.18 -12.97
N PRO A 74 22.68 0.43 -11.84
CA PRO A 74 21.36 0.99 -11.69
C PRO A 74 21.22 2.27 -12.50
N ARG A 75 20.09 2.43 -13.17
CA ARG A 75 19.78 3.66 -13.91
C ARG A 75 19.48 4.81 -12.93
N PRO A 76 19.81 6.07 -13.27
CA PRO A 76 19.46 7.22 -12.42
C PRO A 76 17.97 7.33 -12.08
N SER A 77 17.09 6.98 -13.03
CA SER A 77 15.64 6.94 -12.80
C SER A 77 15.23 5.91 -11.75
N GLN A 78 15.94 4.80 -11.67
CA GLN A 78 15.68 3.74 -10.71
C GLN A 78 16.15 4.14 -9.31
N LEU A 79 17.31 4.78 -9.21
CA LEU A 79 17.79 5.36 -7.95
C LEU A 79 16.83 6.42 -7.39
N LYS A 80 16.18 7.19 -8.27
CA LYS A 80 15.12 8.13 -7.87
C LYS A 80 13.88 7.44 -7.30
N GLU A 81 13.55 6.22 -7.74
CA GLU A 81 12.45 5.46 -7.14
C GLU A 81 12.87 4.83 -5.81
N VAL A 82 14.12 4.37 -5.72
CA VAL A 82 14.71 3.81 -4.49
C VAL A 82 14.76 4.86 -3.38
N SER A 83 15.06 6.13 -3.70
CA SER A 83 15.08 7.21 -2.70
C SER A 83 13.71 7.52 -2.09
N LYS A 84 12.61 7.09 -2.72
CA LYS A 84 11.25 7.20 -2.19
C LYS A 84 10.82 5.97 -1.39
N ALA A 85 11.61 4.89 -1.42
CA ALA A 85 11.29 3.68 -0.69
C ALA A 85 11.42 3.91 0.82
N ARG A 86 10.54 3.28 1.60
CA ARG A 86 10.61 3.33 3.06
C ARG A 86 11.64 2.35 3.62
N MET A 87 11.99 1.32 2.86
CA MET A 87 12.90 0.28 3.28
C MET A 87 13.67 -0.29 2.09
N TYR A 88 14.92 -0.67 2.33
CA TYR A 88 15.73 -1.48 1.44
C TYR A 88 16.16 -2.75 2.17
N ALA A 89 15.85 -3.93 1.64
CA ALA A 89 16.27 -5.22 2.15
C ALA A 89 17.46 -5.75 1.32
N LYS A 90 18.65 -5.70 1.92
CA LYS A 90 19.90 -6.25 1.35
C LYS A 90 19.95 -7.77 1.55
N VAL A 91 20.65 -8.49 0.68
CA VAL A 91 21.03 -9.90 0.88
C VAL A 91 22.07 -10.00 1.98
N GLY A 92 23.08 -9.12 1.96
CA GLY A 92 24.12 -9.06 2.98
C GLY A 92 25.17 -10.18 2.91
N SER A 93 25.11 -11.06 1.91
CA SER A 93 26.09 -12.14 1.70
C SER A 93 27.35 -11.68 0.95
N GLY A 94 27.50 -10.38 0.66
CA GLY A 94 28.62 -9.83 -0.11
C GLY A 94 28.42 -9.91 -1.62
N ILE A 95 27.19 -9.75 -2.12
CA ILE A 95 26.96 -9.61 -3.57
C ILE A 95 27.61 -8.32 -4.08
N GLU A 96 28.21 -8.36 -5.26
CA GLU A 96 29.07 -7.30 -5.77
C GLU A 96 28.32 -5.98 -5.96
N PHE A 97 27.05 -6.04 -6.39
CA PHE A 97 26.20 -4.85 -6.45
C PHE A 97 26.11 -4.14 -5.10
N GLU A 98 25.89 -4.87 -4.01
CA GLU A 98 25.76 -4.25 -2.67
C GLU A 98 27.07 -3.62 -2.22
N LEU A 99 28.20 -4.29 -2.48
CA LEU A 99 29.53 -3.78 -2.20
C LEU A 99 29.87 -2.53 -3.02
N ALA A 100 29.41 -2.45 -4.27
CA ALA A 100 29.71 -1.32 -5.14
C ALA A 100 28.82 -0.09 -4.90
N TRP A 101 27.57 -0.29 -4.45
CA TRP A 101 26.54 0.76 -4.46
C TRP A 101 25.95 1.10 -3.09
N MET A 102 26.23 0.34 -2.03
CA MET A 102 25.51 0.46 -0.74
C MET A 102 26.40 0.67 0.49
N ASP A 103 27.65 1.07 0.29
CA ASP A 103 28.58 1.56 1.32
C ASP A 103 28.35 3.04 1.65
#